data_AF-A0AAU0VGQ4-F1
#
_entry.id   AF-A0AAU0VGQ4-F1
#
_cell.length_a   1.000
_cell.length_b   1.000
_cell.length_c   1.000
_cell.angle_alpha   90.00
_cell.angle_beta   90.00
_cell.angle_gamma   90.00
#
_symmetry.space_group_name_H-M   'P 1'
#
loop_
_entity.id
_entity.type
_entity.pdbx_description
1 polymer ?
#
loop_
_entity_poly.entity_id
_entity_poly.type
_entity_poly.pdbx_seq_one_letter_code
_entity_poly.pdbx_strand_id
1 'polypeptide(L)'
;MGKVRMSQARVPYLLGHAEIASLFSVERQTSQKWRTEGTLPEPDLLASGNPYWLLATVLHVSGDGDRQVDHQQLTDYRASIPHGYEVQDKEQLPVILGIQEAGRVLGQDAQAVSRWRNRQRIAEADLVLSGSPLWLLETILADAPQRQRPIDQAEVAKLRAGQRGPQKPRGRRTSPPAVFPPQKPLPAAQTFTAVDETAAAEFLTSVLAGGYSVTITPQR
;
A
#
# COMPACT_ATOMS: atom_id res chain seq x y z
N MET A 1 2.59 16.75 -41.34
CA MET A 1 2.17 16.63 -39.92
C MET A 1 2.97 15.53 -39.25
N GLY A 2 4.05 15.89 -38.55
CA GLY A 2 4.82 14.92 -37.77
C GLY A 2 4.09 14.60 -36.47
N LYS A 3 3.67 13.35 -36.27
CA LYS A 3 3.30 12.85 -34.93
C LYS A 3 4.54 12.99 -34.06
N VAL A 4 4.54 13.94 -33.12
CA VAL A 4 5.50 13.95 -32.03
C VAL A 4 5.32 12.63 -31.30
N ARG A 5 6.31 11.74 -31.40
CA ARG A 5 6.37 10.57 -30.52
C ARG A 5 6.62 11.12 -29.12
N MET A 6 5.55 11.30 -28.34
CA MET A 6 5.68 11.42 -26.89
C MET A 6 6.42 10.15 -26.46
N SER A 7 7.67 10.28 -25.99
CA SER A 7 8.33 9.20 -25.30
C SER A 7 7.39 8.74 -24.19
N GLN A 8 6.91 7.49 -24.24
CA GLN A 8 6.04 6.97 -23.20
C GLN A 8 6.81 7.09 -21.87
N ALA A 9 6.22 7.78 -20.91
CA ALA A 9 6.88 8.06 -19.64
C ALA A 9 7.15 6.73 -18.93
N ARG A 10 8.37 6.55 -18.42
CA ARG A 10 8.70 5.38 -17.60
C ARG A 10 8.06 5.55 -16.23
N VAL A 11 7.51 4.46 -15.70
CA VAL A 11 6.74 4.49 -14.46
C VAL A 11 7.32 3.50 -13.45
N PRO A 12 7.58 3.88 -12.18
CA PRO A 12 8.16 2.96 -11.22
C PRO A 12 7.15 1.88 -10.79
N TYR A 13 7.64 0.68 -10.51
CA TYR A 13 6.82 -0.38 -9.91
C TYR A 13 6.46 -0.03 -8.47
N LEU A 14 5.21 0.40 -8.29
CA LEU A 14 4.60 0.73 -7.00
C LEU A 14 3.41 -0.17 -6.72
N LEU A 15 3.21 -0.47 -5.44
CA LEU A 15 2.12 -1.33 -4.98
C LEU A 15 1.27 -0.60 -3.96
N GLY A 16 -0.04 -0.73 -4.10
CA GLY A 16 -0.96 -0.51 -3.00
C GLY A 16 -1.32 -1.83 -2.32
N HIS A 17 -2.25 -1.75 -1.38
CA HIS A 17 -2.71 -2.91 -0.62
C HIS A 17 -3.31 -4.03 -1.49
N ALA A 18 -4.01 -3.70 -2.59
CA ALA A 18 -4.60 -4.71 -3.47
C ALA A 18 -3.51 -5.49 -4.24
N GLU A 19 -2.49 -4.78 -4.72
CA GLU A 19 -1.37 -5.38 -5.44
C GLU A 19 -0.55 -6.27 -4.51
N ILE A 20 -0.26 -5.81 -3.28
CA ILE A 20 0.42 -6.63 -2.25
C ILE A 20 -0.40 -7.89 -1.95
N ALA A 21 -1.71 -7.75 -1.76
CA ALA A 21 -2.57 -8.89 -1.49
C ALA A 21 -2.54 -9.92 -2.62
N SER A 22 -2.58 -9.45 -3.88
CA SER A 22 -2.42 -10.31 -5.06
C SER A 22 -1.07 -11.01 -5.08
N LEU A 23 0.03 -10.30 -4.84
CA LEU A 23 1.38 -10.85 -4.88
C LEU A 23 1.62 -11.95 -3.84
N PHE A 24 1.00 -11.88 -2.67
CA PHE A 24 1.16 -12.88 -1.62
C PHE A 24 0.00 -13.89 -1.56
N SER A 25 -0.94 -13.82 -2.51
CA SER A 25 -2.16 -14.65 -2.52
C SER A 25 -2.95 -14.58 -1.20
N VAL A 26 -2.99 -13.39 -0.59
CA VAL A 26 -3.70 -13.13 0.67
C VAL A 26 -4.88 -12.18 0.46
N GLU A 27 -5.75 -12.08 1.46
CA GLU A 27 -6.79 -11.06 1.44
C GLU A 27 -6.23 -9.65 1.65
N ARG A 28 -6.90 -8.65 1.09
CA ARG A 28 -6.51 -7.23 1.21
C ARG A 28 -6.35 -6.78 2.67
N GLN A 29 -7.19 -7.28 3.58
CA GLN A 29 -7.12 -6.96 5.00
C GLN A 29 -5.80 -7.40 5.64
N THR A 30 -5.20 -8.49 5.16
CA THR A 30 -3.92 -9.01 5.64
C THR A 30 -2.80 -8.00 5.38
N SER A 31 -2.76 -7.37 4.20
CA SER A 31 -1.77 -6.33 3.91
C SER A 31 -1.92 -5.08 4.81
N GLN A 32 -3.14 -4.76 5.25
CA GLN A 32 -3.38 -3.65 6.18
C GLN A 32 -2.93 -4.02 7.60
N LYS A 33 -3.16 -5.27 7.99
CA LYS A 33 -2.67 -5.83 9.24
C LYS A 33 -1.14 -5.80 9.29
N TRP A 34 -0.46 -6.26 8.23
CA TRP A 34 1.01 -6.21 8.13
C TRP A 34 1.57 -4.80 8.29
N ARG A 35 0.91 -3.80 7.71
CA ARG A 35 1.29 -2.39 7.93
C ARG A 35 1.13 -1.98 9.39
N THR A 36 0.04 -2.39 10.05
CA THR A 36 -0.26 -2.00 11.43
C THR A 36 0.66 -2.69 12.44
N GLU A 37 1.07 -3.92 12.14
CA GLU A 37 1.98 -4.73 12.97
C GLU A 37 3.47 -4.47 12.67
N GLY A 38 3.78 -3.60 11.70
CA GLY A 38 5.15 -3.27 11.32
C GLY A 38 5.86 -4.33 10.46
N THR A 39 5.14 -5.36 10.00
CA THR A 39 5.67 -6.34 9.03
C THR A 39 5.88 -5.70 7.66
N LEU A 40 4.94 -4.85 7.23
CA LEU A 40 5.13 -3.99 6.06
C LEU A 40 5.63 -2.63 6.58
N PRO A 41 6.77 -2.12 6.10
CA PRO A 41 7.35 -0.88 6.60
C PRO A 41 6.48 0.34 6.26
N GLU A 42 6.90 1.53 6.74
CA GLU A 42 6.28 2.78 6.32
C GLU A 42 6.28 2.91 4.78
N PRO A 43 5.24 3.50 4.19
CA PRO A 43 5.13 3.61 2.74
C PRO A 43 6.20 4.51 2.15
N ASP A 44 6.76 4.09 1.03
CA ASP A 44 7.72 4.87 0.23
C ASP A 44 7.08 6.11 -0.38
N LEU A 45 5.77 6.07 -0.64
CA LEU A 45 4.99 7.17 -1.19
C LEU A 45 3.62 7.29 -0.52
N LEU A 46 3.26 8.52 -0.17
CA LEU A 46 1.89 8.92 0.17
C LEU A 46 1.32 9.85 -0.90
N ALA A 47 0.32 9.36 -1.64
CA ALA A 47 -0.38 10.14 -2.66
C ALA A 47 -1.88 10.19 -2.36
N SER A 48 -2.40 11.40 -2.16
CA SER A 48 -3.79 11.67 -1.77
C SER A 48 -4.25 10.89 -0.53
N GLY A 49 -3.35 10.67 0.43
CA GLY A 49 -3.62 9.96 1.68
C GLY A 49 -3.63 8.44 1.57
N ASN A 50 -3.34 7.89 0.38
CA ASN A 50 -3.17 6.44 0.17
C ASN A 50 -1.67 6.07 0.22
N PRO A 51 -1.32 4.98 0.90
CA PRO A 51 0.04 4.47 0.97
C PRO A 51 0.40 3.64 -0.27
N TYR A 52 1.64 3.79 -0.72
CA TYR A 52 2.23 2.97 -1.77
C TYR A 52 3.67 2.62 -1.41
N TRP A 53 4.08 1.42 -1.79
CA TRP A 53 5.42 0.88 -1.56
C TRP A 53 6.10 0.59 -2.88
N LEU A 54 7.42 0.71 -2.91
CA LEU A 54 8.25 0.18 -3.98
C LEU A 54 8.10 -1.33 -4.05
N LEU A 55 8.16 -1.90 -5.25
CA LEU A 55 8.24 -3.35 -5.42
C LEU A 55 9.41 -3.94 -4.63
N ALA A 56 10.59 -3.30 -4.68
CA ALA A 56 11.74 -3.71 -3.90
C ALA A 56 11.40 -3.80 -2.40
N THR A 57 10.82 -2.76 -1.81
CA THR A 57 10.39 -2.74 -0.39
C THR A 57 9.46 -3.91 -0.04
N VAL A 58 8.48 -4.21 -0.89
CA VAL A 58 7.53 -5.31 -0.66
C VAL A 58 8.20 -6.67 -0.76
N LEU A 59 9.11 -6.87 -1.71
CA LEU A 59 9.82 -8.13 -1.89
C LEU A 59 10.73 -8.48 -0.70
N HIS A 60 11.23 -7.49 0.05
CA HIS A 60 11.99 -7.73 1.29
C HIS A 60 11.16 -8.37 2.41
N VAL A 61 9.82 -8.28 2.34
CA VAL A 61 8.91 -8.93 3.30
C VAL A 61 8.72 -10.43 2.97
N SER A 62 9.08 -10.84 1.74
CA SER A 62 9.02 -12.24 1.30
C SER A 62 10.12 -13.07 1.96
N GLY A 63 9.81 -14.31 2.33
CA GLY A 63 10.75 -15.24 2.96
C GLY A 63 10.73 -15.22 4.49
N ASP A 64 10.08 -14.24 5.11
CA ASP A 64 9.85 -14.23 6.55
C ASP A 64 8.60 -15.07 6.91
N GLY A 65 8.84 -16.28 7.42
CA GLY A 65 7.78 -17.23 7.77
C GLY A 65 7.02 -17.74 6.54
N ASP A 66 5.69 -17.81 6.63
CA ASP A 66 4.84 -18.33 5.55
C ASP A 66 4.57 -17.31 4.42
N ARG A 67 5.21 -16.13 4.45
CA ARG A 67 5.02 -15.08 3.43
C ARG A 67 5.85 -15.38 2.20
N GLN A 68 5.23 -15.94 1.18
CA GLN A 68 5.85 -16.22 -0.11
C GLN A 68 5.18 -15.40 -1.21
N VAL A 69 6.00 -14.77 -2.04
CA VAL A 69 5.51 -14.10 -3.26
C VAL A 69 5.15 -15.14 -4.31
N ASP A 70 3.95 -15.02 -4.86
CA ASP A 70 3.55 -15.72 -6.06
C ASP A 70 4.29 -15.12 -7.27
N HIS A 71 5.23 -15.90 -7.81
CA HIS A 71 6.05 -15.51 -8.94
C HIS A 71 5.25 -15.28 -10.24
N GLN A 72 4.12 -15.97 -10.40
CA GLN A 72 3.24 -15.74 -11.55
C GLN A 72 2.56 -14.37 -11.41
N GLN A 73 2.02 -14.07 -10.22
CA GLN A 73 1.42 -12.77 -9.93
C GLN A 73 2.42 -11.62 -10.09
N LEU A 74 3.67 -11.82 -9.67
CA LEU A 74 4.74 -10.84 -9.87
C LEU A 74 5.03 -10.59 -11.36
N THR A 75 5.07 -11.65 -12.15
CA THR A 75 5.30 -11.57 -13.60
C THR A 75 4.15 -10.83 -14.27
N ASP A 76 2.91 -11.18 -13.94
CA ASP A 76 1.71 -10.57 -14.49
C ASP A 76 1.61 -9.08 -14.12
N TYR A 77 1.92 -8.74 -12.87
CA TYR A 77 1.97 -7.35 -12.41
C TYR A 77 3.01 -6.53 -13.20
N ARG A 78 4.24 -7.03 -13.36
CA ARG A 78 5.27 -6.32 -14.14
C ARG A 78 4.86 -6.14 -15.60
N ALA A 79 4.21 -7.13 -16.20
CA ALA A 79 3.70 -7.07 -17.57
C ALA A 79 2.54 -6.07 -17.74
N SER A 80 1.75 -5.85 -16.69
CA SER A 80 0.61 -4.91 -16.72
C SER A 80 1.00 -3.44 -16.76
N ILE A 81 2.27 -3.10 -16.49
CA ILE A 81 2.78 -1.72 -16.48
C ILE A 81 3.80 -1.56 -17.61
N PRO A 82 3.36 -1.06 -18.78
CA PRO A 82 4.25 -0.76 -19.90
C PRO A 82 5.35 0.21 -19.48
N HIS A 83 6.60 -0.08 -19.85
CA HIS A 83 7.77 0.72 -19.48
C HIS A 83 7.96 0.89 -17.96
N GLY A 84 7.40 -0.05 -17.19
CA GLY A 84 7.66 -0.20 -15.78
C GLY A 84 9.15 -0.35 -15.49
N TYR A 85 9.61 0.19 -14.36
CA TYR A 85 11.00 0.00 -13.94
C TYR A 85 11.11 -0.15 -12.42
N GLU A 86 12.14 -0.87 -12.01
CA GLU A 86 12.47 -1.00 -10.60
C GLU A 86 13.15 0.25 -10.07
N VAL A 87 12.70 0.65 -8.89
CA VAL A 87 13.32 1.69 -8.07
C VAL A 87 13.67 1.02 -6.75
N GLN A 88 14.94 1.14 -6.35
CA GLN A 88 15.45 0.54 -5.12
C GLN A 88 15.30 1.47 -3.93
N ASP A 89 15.28 2.79 -4.19
CA ASP A 89 15.28 3.80 -3.14
C ASP A 89 14.22 4.89 -3.39
N LYS A 90 13.50 5.27 -2.35
CA LYS A 90 12.34 6.17 -2.48
C LYS A 90 12.75 7.58 -2.92
N GLU A 91 13.98 7.99 -2.63
CA GLU A 91 14.57 9.25 -3.05
C GLU A 91 14.75 9.33 -4.58
N GLN A 92 14.74 8.18 -5.26
CA GLN A 92 14.79 8.10 -6.72
C GLN A 92 13.39 8.13 -7.37
N LEU A 93 12.31 8.15 -6.57
CA LEU A 93 10.97 8.22 -7.12
C LEU A 93 10.75 9.55 -7.85
N PRO A 94 10.15 9.53 -9.05
CA PRO A 94 9.66 10.74 -9.67
C PRO A 94 8.53 11.33 -8.81
N VAL A 95 8.22 12.61 -9.03
CA VAL A 95 7.08 13.23 -8.36
C VAL A 95 5.78 12.61 -8.87
N ILE A 96 5.19 11.74 -8.04
CA ILE A 96 3.92 11.07 -8.34
C ILE A 96 2.78 11.75 -7.58
N LEU A 97 1.70 12.02 -8.29
CA LEU A 97 0.53 12.75 -7.85
C LEU A 97 -0.65 11.80 -7.71
N GLY A 98 -1.34 11.87 -6.57
CA GLY A 98 -2.72 11.39 -6.50
C GLY A 98 -3.69 12.48 -6.96
N ILE A 99 -4.98 12.16 -6.93
CA ILE A 99 -6.04 13.06 -7.40
C ILE A 99 -6.11 14.41 -6.68
N GLN A 100 -5.76 14.47 -5.40
CA GLN A 100 -5.73 15.71 -4.62
C GLN A 100 -4.54 16.58 -5.03
N GLU A 101 -3.35 16.00 -5.18
CA GLU A 101 -2.16 16.71 -5.65
C GLU A 101 -2.37 17.23 -7.07
N ALA A 102 -2.91 16.41 -7.97
CA ALA A 102 -3.25 16.83 -9.33
C ALA A 102 -4.24 18.00 -9.35
N GLY A 103 -5.22 17.99 -8.43
CA GLY A 103 -6.13 19.11 -8.23
C GLY A 103 -5.38 20.38 -7.88
N ARG A 104 -4.54 20.35 -6.84
CA ARG A 104 -3.77 21.52 -6.41
C ARG A 104 -2.85 22.07 -7.52
N VAL A 105 -2.13 21.20 -8.22
CA VAL A 105 -1.28 21.59 -9.37
C VAL A 105 -2.09 22.29 -10.46
N LEU A 106 -3.34 21.87 -10.69
CA LEU A 106 -4.23 22.45 -11.71
C LEU A 106 -5.12 23.58 -11.18
N GLY A 107 -4.92 24.04 -9.93
CA GLY A 107 -5.75 25.05 -9.29
C GLY A 107 -7.22 24.63 -9.12
N GLN A 108 -7.47 23.35 -8.88
CA GLN A 108 -8.80 22.74 -8.73
C GLN A 108 -8.89 21.81 -7.52
N ASP A 109 -10.09 21.33 -7.22
CA ASP A 109 -10.29 20.27 -6.25
C ASP A 109 -10.22 18.85 -6.86
N ALA A 110 -10.16 17.84 -5.99
CA ALA A 110 -10.13 16.44 -6.41
C ALA A 110 -11.41 15.99 -7.14
N GLN A 111 -12.56 16.63 -6.89
CA GLN A 111 -13.81 16.28 -7.56
C GLN A 111 -13.80 16.74 -9.03
N ALA A 112 -13.23 17.91 -9.32
CA ALA A 112 -13.01 18.41 -10.66
C ALA A 112 -12.10 17.48 -11.45
N VAL A 113 -10.98 17.06 -10.85
CA VAL A 113 -10.07 16.08 -11.47
C VAL A 113 -10.78 14.74 -11.72
N SER A 114 -11.59 14.27 -10.77
CA SER A 114 -12.39 13.04 -10.94
C SER A 114 -13.35 13.14 -12.12
N ARG A 115 -14.10 14.25 -12.22
CA ARG A 115 -15.01 14.54 -13.33
C ARG A 115 -14.26 14.61 -14.66
N TRP A 116 -13.07 15.21 -14.68
CA TRP A 116 -12.25 15.29 -15.88
C TRP A 116 -11.73 13.93 -16.33
N ARG A 117 -11.24 13.11 -15.40
CA ARG A 117 -10.80 11.74 -15.70
C ARG A 117 -11.92 10.91 -16.31
N ASN A 118 -13.10 10.92 -15.68
CA ASN A 118 -14.25 10.15 -16.17
C ASN A 118 -14.74 10.61 -17.56
N ARG A 119 -14.46 11.87 -17.94
CA ARG A 119 -14.77 12.43 -19.26
C ARG A 119 -13.58 12.48 -20.21
N GLN A 120 -12.45 11.86 -19.85
CA GLN A 120 -11.19 11.89 -20.62
C GLN A 120 -10.72 13.32 -20.98
N ARG A 121 -11.02 14.27 -20.10
CA ARG A 121 -10.62 15.68 -20.23
C ARG A 121 -9.31 16.00 -19.51
N ILE A 122 -8.58 15.01 -19.05
CA ILE A 122 -7.23 15.12 -18.45
C ILE A 122 -6.41 13.97 -19.00
N ALA A 123 -5.08 14.06 -18.94
CA ALA A 123 -4.21 12.93 -19.20
C ALA A 123 -4.70 11.65 -18.51
N GLU A 124 -4.57 10.52 -19.20
CA GLU A 124 -4.77 9.21 -18.59
C GLU A 124 -3.80 9.02 -17.42
N ALA A 125 -4.22 8.24 -16.43
CA ALA A 125 -3.37 7.98 -15.27
C ALA A 125 -2.20 7.08 -15.68
N ASP A 126 -0.99 7.43 -15.24
CA ASP A 126 0.20 6.64 -15.50
C ASP A 126 0.17 5.31 -14.72
N LEU A 127 -0.53 5.27 -13.57
CA LEU A 127 -0.88 4.04 -12.86
C LEU A 127 -2.31 4.09 -12.31
N VAL A 128 -2.91 2.93 -12.14
CA VAL A 128 -4.07 2.74 -11.28
C VAL A 128 -3.74 1.64 -10.28
N LEU A 129 -3.55 2.03 -9.02
CA LEU A 129 -3.18 1.12 -7.94
C LEU A 129 -4.25 1.10 -6.88
N SER A 130 -4.69 -0.09 -6.48
CA SER A 130 -5.73 -0.27 -5.46
C SER A 130 -7.00 0.56 -5.74
N GLY A 131 -7.32 0.74 -7.04
CA GLY A 131 -8.43 1.54 -7.55
C GLY A 131 -8.20 3.06 -7.59
N SER A 132 -7.02 3.53 -7.21
CA SER A 132 -6.67 4.95 -7.16
C SER A 132 -5.80 5.35 -8.36
N PRO A 133 -6.16 6.42 -9.10
CA PRO A 133 -5.34 6.91 -10.20
C PRO A 133 -4.11 7.66 -9.66
N LEU A 134 -2.97 7.45 -10.31
CA LEU A 134 -1.73 8.16 -10.07
C LEU A 134 -1.20 8.72 -11.38
N TRP A 135 -0.63 9.92 -11.30
CA TRP A 135 0.03 10.57 -12.42
C TRP A 135 1.46 10.94 -12.07
N LEU A 136 2.36 10.92 -13.04
CA LEU A 136 3.62 11.62 -12.96
C LEU A 136 3.34 13.13 -13.06
N LEU A 137 4.07 13.93 -12.29
CA LEU A 137 3.98 15.38 -12.36
C LEU A 137 4.18 15.88 -13.80
N GLU A 138 5.19 15.34 -14.48
CA GLU A 138 5.51 15.73 -15.87
C GLU A 138 4.37 15.39 -16.85
N THR A 139 3.62 14.32 -16.63
CA THR A 139 2.42 13.99 -17.41
C THR A 139 1.36 15.09 -17.27
N ILE A 140 1.11 15.56 -16.04
CA ILE A 140 0.17 16.66 -15.79
C ILE A 140 0.66 17.99 -16.37
N LEU A 141 1.96 18.30 -16.21
CA LEU A 141 2.55 19.54 -16.74
C LEU A 141 2.55 19.57 -18.27
N ALA A 142 2.71 18.42 -18.94
CA ALA A 142 2.63 18.32 -20.39
C ALA A 142 1.18 18.43 -20.92
N ASP A 143 0.20 17.88 -20.18
CA ASP A 143 -1.22 17.89 -20.57
C ASP A 143 -1.90 19.25 -20.33
N ALA A 144 -1.52 19.95 -19.26
CA ALA A 144 -2.19 21.19 -18.85
C ALA A 144 -2.20 22.29 -19.95
N PRO A 145 -1.09 22.60 -20.64
CA PRO A 145 -1.08 23.59 -21.73
C PRO A 145 -1.94 23.18 -22.92
N GLN A 146 -1.96 21.88 -23.27
CA GLN A 146 -2.76 21.36 -24.39
C GLN A 146 -4.26 21.55 -24.15
N ARG A 147 -4.66 21.65 -22.88
CA ARG A 147 -6.04 21.84 -22.44
C ARG A 147 -6.30 23.25 -21.89
N GLN A 148 -5.37 24.18 -22.07
CA GLN A 148 -5.43 25.57 -21.61
C GLN A 148 -5.74 25.69 -20.11
N ARG A 149 -5.10 24.84 -19.29
CA ARG A 149 -5.28 24.82 -17.84
C ARG A 149 -4.20 25.62 -17.13
N PRO A 150 -4.55 26.32 -16.04
CA PRO A 150 -3.55 26.94 -15.20
C PRO A 150 -2.71 25.87 -14.51
N ILE A 151 -1.46 26.24 -14.20
CA ILE A 151 -0.54 25.45 -13.39
C ILE A 151 -0.15 26.30 -12.18
N ASP A 152 -0.41 25.80 -10.98
CA ASP A 152 0.09 26.40 -9.75
C ASP A 152 1.58 26.09 -9.59
N GLN A 153 2.43 27.03 -10.01
CA GLN A 153 3.89 26.89 -9.96
C GLN A 153 4.42 26.76 -8.52
N ALA A 154 3.72 27.33 -7.52
CA ALA A 154 4.13 27.23 -6.13
C ALA A 154 3.91 25.81 -5.60
N GLU A 155 2.78 25.18 -5.94
CA GLU A 155 2.54 23.78 -5.60
C GLU A 155 3.53 22.84 -6.32
N VAL A 156 3.82 23.10 -7.60
CA VAL A 156 4.84 22.35 -8.36
C VAL A 156 6.21 22.40 -7.67
N ALA A 157 6.64 23.60 -7.25
CA ALA A 157 7.91 23.78 -6.56
C ALA A 157 7.96 23.02 -5.22
N LYS A 158 6.88 23.07 -4.43
CA LYS A 158 6.76 22.32 -3.17
C LYS A 158 6.89 20.81 -3.40
N LEU A 159 6.14 20.28 -4.37
CA LEU A 159 6.15 18.85 -4.67
C LEU A 159 7.51 18.37 -5.16
N ARG A 160 8.22 19.17 -5.97
CA ARG A 160 9.60 18.88 -6.40
C ARG A 160 10.61 18.93 -5.25
N ALA A 161 10.37 19.75 -4.23
CA ALA A 161 11.14 19.77 -3.00
C ALA A 161 10.76 18.64 -2.01
N GLY A 162 9.90 17.70 -2.42
CA GLY A 162 9.41 16.62 -1.56
C GLY A 162 8.37 17.06 -0.52
N GLN A 163 7.94 18.32 -0.55
CA GLN A 163 6.99 18.87 0.39
C GLN A 163 5.56 18.58 -0.08
N ARG A 164 4.86 17.70 0.64
CA ARG A 164 3.44 17.42 0.41
C ARG A 164 2.62 18.10 1.50
N GLY A 165 1.51 18.71 1.10
CA GLY A 165 0.54 19.26 2.06
C GLY A 165 -0.01 18.18 2.99
N PRO A 166 -0.63 18.56 4.13
CA PRO A 166 -1.15 17.60 5.10
C PRO A 166 -2.18 16.66 4.46
N GLN A 167 -1.81 15.39 4.34
CA GLN A 167 -2.70 14.32 3.88
C GLN A 167 -3.28 13.63 5.11
N LYS A 168 -4.60 13.67 5.30
CA LYS A 168 -5.25 12.81 6.30
C LYS A 168 -5.10 11.36 5.82
N PRO A 169 -4.39 10.48 6.54
CA PRO A 169 -4.28 9.09 6.12
C PRO A 169 -5.68 8.48 6.13
N ARG A 170 -6.13 7.92 5.00
CA ARG A 170 -7.37 7.15 4.99
C ARG A 170 -7.15 5.90 5.84
N GLY A 171 -8.02 5.66 6.82
CA GLY A 171 -7.95 4.49 7.72
C GLY A 171 -7.20 4.70 9.04
N ARG A 172 -6.55 5.85 9.28
CA ARG A 172 -5.99 6.14 10.61
C ARG A 172 -7.10 6.65 11.53
N ARG A 173 -7.71 5.76 12.32
CA ARG A 173 -8.17 6.16 13.65
C ARG A 173 -6.91 6.60 14.40
N THR A 174 -6.81 7.87 14.77
CA THR A 174 -5.83 8.35 15.74
C THR A 174 -6.22 7.82 17.11
N SER A 175 -6.19 6.51 17.28
CA SER A 175 -5.97 5.92 18.58
C SER A 175 -4.45 5.91 18.77
N PRO A 176 -3.93 6.34 19.93
CA PRO A 176 -2.55 6.04 20.28
C PRO A 176 -2.33 4.54 20.07
N PRO A 177 -1.15 4.10 19.59
CA PRO A 177 -0.88 2.68 19.49
C PRO A 177 -1.23 2.08 20.86
N ALA A 178 -2.13 1.10 20.86
CA ALA A 178 -2.28 0.28 22.04
C ALA A 178 -0.86 -0.22 22.32
N VAL A 179 -0.31 0.19 23.46
CA VAL A 179 0.91 -0.41 23.97
C VAL A 179 0.53 -1.87 24.13
N PHE A 180 0.86 -2.69 23.13
CA PHE A 180 0.75 -4.12 23.29
C PHE A 180 1.73 -4.44 24.40
N PRO A 181 1.26 -4.90 25.58
CA PRO A 181 2.18 -5.44 26.54
C PRO A 181 2.98 -6.54 25.84
N PRO A 182 4.28 -6.71 26.16
CA PRO A 182 5.07 -7.79 25.59
C PRO A 182 4.26 -9.08 25.72
N GLN A 183 3.93 -9.71 24.58
CA GLN A 183 3.15 -10.92 24.55
C GLN A 183 3.92 -11.93 25.40
N LYS A 184 3.37 -12.27 26.58
CA LYS A 184 3.86 -13.42 27.34
C LYS A 184 3.81 -14.61 26.39
N PRO A 185 4.92 -15.35 26.22
CA PRO A 185 4.98 -16.47 25.30
C PRO A 185 3.81 -17.41 25.55
N LEU A 186 3.19 -17.88 24.47
CA LEU A 186 2.05 -18.80 24.57
C LEU A 186 2.50 -20.05 25.35
N PRO A 187 1.66 -20.55 26.28
CA PRO A 187 1.92 -21.84 26.90
C PRO A 187 1.98 -22.92 25.83
N ALA A 188 2.95 -23.84 25.96
CA ALA A 188 3.12 -24.94 25.02
C ALA A 188 1.87 -25.82 24.97
N ALA A 189 1.54 -26.34 23.78
CA ALA A 189 0.45 -27.30 23.62
C ALA A 189 0.73 -28.56 24.46
N GLN A 190 -0.28 -29.02 25.20
CA GLN A 190 -0.22 -30.25 25.99
C GLN A 190 -1.29 -31.24 25.52
N THR A 191 -0.93 -32.52 25.54
CA THR A 191 -1.83 -33.63 25.26
C THR A 191 -2.13 -34.34 26.58
N PHE A 192 -3.41 -34.57 26.84
CA PHE A 192 -3.88 -35.26 28.04
C PHE A 192 -4.61 -36.53 27.63
N THR A 193 -4.50 -37.56 28.46
CA THR A 193 -5.27 -38.80 28.32
C THR A 193 -6.41 -38.84 29.33
N ALA A 194 -7.30 -39.83 29.22
CA ALA A 194 -8.47 -39.96 30.12
C ALA A 194 -8.11 -40.11 31.60
N VAL A 195 -6.87 -40.49 31.94
CA VAL A 195 -6.39 -40.60 33.32
C VAL A 195 -5.84 -39.29 33.88
N ASP A 196 -5.65 -38.26 33.04
CA ASP A 196 -5.03 -36.98 33.40
C ASP A 196 -6.07 -35.88 33.68
N GLU A 197 -7.31 -36.25 34.03
CA GLU A 197 -8.45 -35.33 34.13
C GLU A 197 -8.17 -34.11 35.04
N THR A 198 -7.57 -34.35 36.22
CA THR A 198 -7.23 -33.28 37.17
C THR A 198 -6.16 -32.35 36.61
N ALA A 199 -5.12 -32.89 35.98
CA ALA A 199 -4.04 -32.09 35.38
C ALA A 199 -4.52 -31.27 34.17
N ALA A 200 -5.41 -31.85 33.35
CA ALA A 200 -6.03 -31.16 32.23
C ALA A 200 -6.89 -29.98 32.71
N ALA A 201 -7.67 -30.16 33.78
CA ALA A 201 -8.49 -29.11 34.37
C ALA A 201 -7.65 -27.95 34.95
N GLU A 202 -6.56 -28.28 35.64
CA GLU A 202 -5.62 -27.28 36.18
C GLU A 202 -4.93 -26.48 35.07
N PHE A 203 -4.47 -27.15 34.01
CA PHE A 203 -3.85 -26.50 32.86
C PHE A 203 -4.84 -25.57 32.15
N LEU A 204 -6.06 -26.03 31.86
CA LEU A 204 -7.10 -25.21 31.24
C LEU A 204 -7.43 -23.97 32.08
N THR A 205 -7.55 -24.14 33.41
CA THR A 205 -7.80 -23.05 34.34
C THR A 205 -6.67 -22.02 34.31
N SER A 206 -5.42 -22.47 34.27
CA SER A 206 -4.24 -21.60 34.17
C SER A 206 -4.21 -20.80 32.86
N VAL A 207 -4.49 -21.46 31.72
CA VAL A 207 -4.49 -20.83 30.39
C VAL A 207 -5.61 -19.78 30.28
N LEU A 208 -6.81 -20.09 30.77
CA LEU A 208 -7.93 -19.15 30.79
C LEU A 208 -7.68 -17.97 31.75
N ALA A 209 -7.11 -18.20 32.92
CA ALA A 209 -6.72 -17.13 33.85
C ALA A 209 -5.63 -16.21 33.27
N GLY A 210 -4.81 -16.73 32.35
CA GLY A 210 -3.85 -15.95 31.55
C GLY A 210 -4.47 -15.09 30.45
N GLY A 211 -5.80 -15.15 30.26
CA GLY A 211 -6.52 -14.39 29.23
C GLY A 211 -6.43 -14.97 27.83
N TYR A 212 -5.98 -16.23 27.70
CA TYR A 212 -5.87 -16.92 26.41
C TYR A 212 -7.18 -17.66 26.06
N SER A 213 -7.44 -17.84 24.77
CA SER A 213 -8.50 -18.72 24.27
C SER A 213 -7.94 -20.12 23.99
N VAL A 214 -8.72 -21.17 24.27
CA VAL A 214 -8.28 -22.57 24.11
C VAL A 214 -9.03 -23.24 22.97
N THR A 215 -8.30 -24.00 22.14
CA THR A 215 -8.88 -24.94 21.15
C THR A 215 -8.55 -26.36 21.57
N ILE A 216 -9.56 -27.21 21.73
CA ILE A 216 -9.38 -28.63 22.09
C ILE A 216 -9.56 -29.48 20.84
N THR A 217 -8.54 -30.25 20.49
CA THR A 217 -8.59 -31.18 19.34
C THR A 217 -8.57 -32.61 19.87
N PRO A 218 -9.65 -33.39 19.70
CA PRO A 218 -9.65 -34.80 20.09
C PRO A 218 -8.74 -35.59 19.15
N GLN A 219 -7.78 -36.33 19.71
CA GLN A 219 -6.99 -37.31 18.97
C GLN A 219 -7.61 -38.70 19.15
N ARG A 220 -7.80 -39.41 18.03
CA ARG A 220 -8.33 -40.78 17.98
C ARG A 220 -7.20 -41.78 17.87
#